data_AF-A0A1I1FCE2-F1
#
_entry.id   AF-A0A1I1FCE2-F1
#
_cell.length_a   1.000
_cell.length_b   1.000
_cell.length_c   1.000
_cell.angle_alpha   90.00
_cell.angle_beta   90.00
_cell.angle_gamma   90.00
#
_symmetry.space_group_name_H-M   'P 1'
#
loop_
_entity.id
_entity.type
_entity.pdbx_description
1 polymer ?
#
loop_
_entity_poly.entity_id
_entity_poly.type
_entity_poly.pdbx_seq_one_letter_code
_entity_poly.pdbx_strand_id
1 'polypeptide(L)'
;MTSLSLLELTLHGHKVGHLAGYKNGKNLLLFSPEFIQDKARPTYWSLIYQDHFTPRLAPAYDILCTQAFMANEQTLALNLAKNKHWYRISLESFEAWAKKADIPWRLIQPHLKSTLEKAKTLWPKALDELPMQKQQKETLIKHWKNLHPDFRLLNK
;
A
#
# COMPACT_ATOMS: atom_id res chain seq x y z
N MET A 1 2.57 -6.19 28.98
CA MET A 1 1.41 -5.57 28.32
C MET A 1 1.64 -5.47 26.81
N THR A 2 0.77 -6.10 26.02
CA THR A 2 0.81 -6.06 24.55
C THR A 2 0.26 -4.70 24.12
N SER A 3 1.09 -3.81 23.56
CA SER A 3 0.60 -2.53 23.04
C SER A 3 -0.15 -2.77 21.73
N LEU A 4 -1.40 -2.34 21.68
CA LEU A 4 -2.27 -2.34 20.50
C LEU A 4 -2.26 -0.93 19.92
N SER A 5 -1.89 -0.78 18.65
CA SER A 5 -2.07 0.49 17.94
C SER A 5 -3.40 0.44 17.19
N LEU A 6 -4.30 1.39 17.45
CA LEU A 6 -5.59 1.50 16.76
C LEU A 6 -5.58 2.77 15.92
N LEU A 7 -5.87 2.62 14.62
CA LEU A 7 -6.06 3.74 13.70
C LEU A 7 -7.51 3.74 13.24
N GLU A 8 -8.25 4.81 13.55
CA GLU A 8 -9.59 5.00 12.96
C GLU A 8 -9.43 5.40 11.48
N LEU A 9 -10.24 4.77 10.62
CA LEU A 9 -10.25 5.03 9.20
C LEU A 9 -11.58 5.68 8.81
N THR A 10 -11.49 6.82 8.14
CA THR A 10 -12.62 7.53 7.55
C THR A 10 -12.40 7.71 6.06
N LEU A 11 -13.46 7.57 5.26
CA LEU A 11 -13.46 7.79 3.82
C LEU A 11 -14.57 8.77 3.48
N HIS A 12 -14.22 9.94 2.93
CA HIS A 12 -15.15 11.05 2.68
C HIS A 12 -15.98 11.45 3.92
N GLY A 13 -15.39 11.38 5.12
CA GLY A 13 -16.08 11.67 6.38
C GLY A 13 -16.95 10.54 6.92
N HIS A 14 -17.10 9.42 6.17
CA HIS A 14 -17.77 8.23 6.65
C HIS A 14 -16.79 7.33 7.41
N LYS A 15 -17.13 6.93 8.63
CA LYS A 15 -16.33 5.99 9.41
C LYS A 15 -16.37 4.61 8.77
N VAL A 16 -15.22 4.17 8.25
CA VAL A 16 -15.05 2.85 7.64
C VAL A 16 -14.84 1.78 8.70
N GLY A 17 -14.10 2.11 9.76
CA GLY A 17 -13.74 1.15 10.80
C GLY A 17 -12.42 1.50 11.48
N HIS A 18 -11.73 0.48 12.00
CA HIS A 18 -10.43 0.64 12.63
C HIS A 18 -9.43 -0.38 12.10
N LEU A 19 -8.20 0.07 11.89
CA LEU A 19 -7.05 -0.78 11.65
C LEU A 19 -6.33 -1.01 12.98
N ALA A 20 -6.33 -2.26 13.43
CA ALA A 20 -5.63 -2.71 14.63
C ALA A 20 -4.29 -3.33 14.24
N GLY A 21 -3.19 -2.72 14.70
CA GLY A 21 -1.82 -3.23 14.51
C GLY A 21 -1.33 -4.01 15.73
N TYR A 22 -0.97 -5.28 15.52
CA TYR A 22 -0.40 -6.15 16.56
C TYR A 22 1.13 -6.19 16.47
N LYS A 23 1.82 -6.34 17.61
CA LYS A 23 3.30 -6.42 17.67
C LYS A 23 3.95 -7.51 16.82
N ASN A 24 3.20 -8.55 16.43
CA ASN A 24 3.68 -9.63 15.56
C ASN A 24 3.57 -9.29 14.05
N GLY A 25 3.20 -8.05 13.71
CA GLY A 25 3.09 -7.56 12.34
C GLY A 25 1.83 -7.97 11.60
N LYS A 26 0.87 -8.57 12.29
CA LYS A 26 -0.49 -8.74 11.77
C LYS A 26 -1.26 -7.45 11.94
N ASN A 27 -1.91 -7.03 10.87
CA ASN A 27 -2.89 -5.95 10.90
C ASN A 27 -4.27 -6.53 10.66
N LEU A 28 -5.24 -6.08 11.45
CA LEU A 28 -6.64 -6.46 11.32
C LEU A 28 -7.46 -5.20 11.05
N LEU A 29 -8.07 -5.16 9.87
CA LEU A 29 -9.07 -4.15 9.55
C LEU A 29 -10.44 -4.65 10.03
N LEU A 30 -11.01 -3.94 11.01
CA LEU A 30 -12.35 -4.17 11.51
C LEU A 30 -13.27 -3.10 10.91
N PHE A 31 -14.13 -3.50 9.99
CA PHE A 31 -15.15 -2.60 9.44
C PHE A 31 -16.23 -2.30 10.47
N SER A 32 -16.70 -1.05 10.51
CA SER A 32 -17.83 -0.66 11.34
C SER A 32 -19.11 -1.34 10.81
N PRO A 33 -20.03 -1.82 11.67
CA PRO A 33 -21.31 -2.38 11.24
C PRO A 33 -22.09 -1.44 10.33
N GLU A 34 -22.03 -0.14 10.60
CA GLU A 34 -22.68 0.92 9.83
C GLU A 34 -22.14 0.96 8.40
N PHE A 35 -20.82 0.90 8.23
CA PHE A 35 -20.19 0.81 6.91
C PHE A 35 -20.49 -0.52 6.21
N ILE A 36 -20.62 -1.62 6.95
CA ILE A 36 -20.97 -2.92 6.36
C ILE A 36 -22.38 -2.90 5.76
N GLN A 37 -23.33 -2.29 6.48
CA GLN A 37 -24.74 -2.29 6.14
C GLN A 37 -25.13 -1.25 5.09
N ASP A 38 -24.34 -0.19 4.92
CA ASP A 38 -24.57 0.84 3.92
C ASP A 38 -24.31 0.31 2.50
N LYS A 39 -25.39 0.22 1.70
CA LYS A 39 -25.32 -0.19 0.29
C LYS A 39 -24.73 0.88 -0.63
N ALA A 40 -24.71 2.13 -0.19
CA ALA A 40 -24.13 3.26 -0.91
C ALA A 40 -22.72 3.61 -0.39
N ARG A 41 -22.11 2.73 0.42
CA ARG A 41 -20.80 3.00 1.02
C ARG A 41 -19.73 3.27 -0.04
N PRO A 42 -18.83 4.23 0.22
CA PRO A 42 -17.71 4.49 -0.67
C PRO A 42 -16.73 3.31 -0.70
N THR A 43 -16.29 2.91 -1.88
CA THR A 43 -15.30 1.84 -2.09
C THR A 43 -13.90 2.40 -2.30
N TYR A 44 -12.87 1.59 -2.08
CA TYR A 44 -11.46 1.97 -2.34
C TYR A 44 -11.11 2.06 -3.83
N TRP A 45 -12.01 1.63 -4.70
CA TRP A 45 -11.92 1.81 -6.14
C TRP A 45 -13.19 2.50 -6.60
N SER A 46 -13.04 3.58 -7.37
CA SER A 46 -14.15 4.32 -7.96
C SER A 46 -14.03 4.34 -9.48
N LEU A 47 -15.17 4.49 -10.14
CA LEU A 47 -15.25 4.71 -11.59
C LEU A 47 -15.75 6.12 -11.86
N ILE A 48 -15.14 6.79 -12.83
CA ILE A 48 -15.56 8.08 -13.37
C ILE A 48 -16.25 7.83 -14.71
N TYR A 49 -17.47 8.34 -14.83
CA TYR A 49 -18.26 8.29 -16.05
C TYR A 49 -18.35 9.71 -16.64
N GLN A 50 -17.41 10.06 -17.51
CA GLN A 50 -17.37 11.42 -18.09
C GLN A 50 -18.54 11.70 -19.03
N ASP A 51 -19.04 10.66 -19.70
CA ASP A 51 -20.17 10.69 -20.64
C ASP A 51 -21.42 10.03 -20.04
N HIS A 52 -21.43 9.74 -18.74
CA HIS A 52 -22.48 8.98 -18.02
C HIS A 52 -22.66 7.51 -18.41
N PHE A 53 -21.90 6.97 -19.38
CA PHE A 53 -22.08 5.59 -19.87
C PHE A 53 -20.79 4.77 -19.84
N THR A 54 -19.65 5.36 -20.17
CA THR A 54 -18.35 4.69 -20.29
C THR A 54 -17.55 4.82 -18.99
N PRO A 55 -17.34 3.73 -18.25
CA PRO A 55 -16.56 3.78 -17.01
C PRO A 55 -15.07 3.93 -17.29
N ARG A 56 -14.41 4.77 -16.50
CA ARG A 56 -12.94 4.83 -16.37
C ARG A 56 -12.54 4.69 -14.92
N LEU A 57 -11.42 4.03 -14.63
CA LEU A 57 -10.88 4.01 -13.27
C LEU A 57 -10.59 5.44 -12.81
N ALA A 58 -11.06 5.78 -11.62
CA ALA A 58 -10.66 7.01 -10.95
C ALA A 58 -9.15 6.98 -10.66
N PRO A 59 -8.49 8.15 -10.56
CA PRO A 59 -7.14 8.22 -10.01
C PRO A 59 -7.06 7.50 -8.66
N ALA A 60 -5.92 6.88 -8.37
CA ALA A 60 -5.72 6.24 -7.07
C ALA A 60 -5.76 7.28 -5.94
N TYR A 61 -6.45 6.96 -4.85
CA TYR A 61 -6.57 7.79 -3.65
C TYR A 61 -6.34 6.93 -2.40
N ASP A 62 -6.29 7.58 -1.23
CA ASP A 62 -6.11 6.92 0.07
C ASP A 62 -4.84 6.05 0.17
N ILE A 63 -3.75 6.52 -0.46
CA ILE A 63 -2.45 5.85 -0.39
C ILE A 63 -1.75 6.26 0.91
N LEU A 64 -1.71 5.34 1.87
CA LEU A 64 -1.05 5.53 3.16
C LEU A 64 0.05 4.49 3.38
N CYS A 65 1.22 4.92 3.86
CA CYS A 65 2.24 4.00 4.35
C CYS A 65 1.99 3.68 5.84
N THR A 66 1.20 2.65 6.11
CA THR A 66 0.77 2.22 7.45
C THR A 66 1.94 1.88 8.38
N GLN A 67 3.07 1.43 7.83
CA GLN A 67 4.29 1.16 8.60
C GLN A 67 4.85 2.39 9.33
N ALA A 68 4.55 3.61 8.88
CA ALA A 68 4.92 4.83 9.59
C ALA A 68 4.15 5.03 10.90
N PHE A 69 3.04 4.32 11.10
CA PHE A 69 2.14 4.46 12.25
C PHE A 69 2.02 3.16 13.07
N MET A 70 2.24 2.01 12.44
CA MET A 70 2.10 0.69 13.06
C MET A 70 3.46 0.01 13.22
N ALA A 71 3.85 -0.24 14.46
CA ALA A 71 5.08 -0.94 14.76
C ALA A 71 5.01 -2.40 14.28
N ASN A 72 6.11 -2.87 13.69
CA ASN A 72 6.33 -4.25 13.24
C ASN A 72 5.45 -4.76 12.11
N GLU A 73 4.74 -3.91 11.37
CA GLU A 73 4.05 -4.34 10.15
C GLU A 73 5.04 -4.89 9.12
N GLN A 74 4.80 -6.12 8.66
CA GLN A 74 5.65 -6.82 7.70
C GLN A 74 4.84 -7.59 6.65
N THR A 75 3.51 -7.40 6.60
CA THR A 75 2.63 -8.13 5.68
C THR A 75 1.75 -7.19 4.86
N LEU A 76 1.60 -7.47 3.56
CA LEU A 76 0.68 -6.76 2.67
C LEU A 76 -0.76 -7.12 3.03
N ALA A 77 -1.67 -6.20 2.75
CA ALA A 77 -3.11 -6.46 2.88
C ALA A 77 -3.56 -7.62 1.98
N LEU A 78 -3.11 -7.62 0.71
CA LEU A 78 -3.46 -8.62 -0.30
C LEU A 78 -2.28 -9.54 -0.63
N ASN A 79 -2.60 -10.79 -0.99
CA ASN A 79 -1.60 -11.77 -1.43
C ASN A 79 -1.07 -11.39 -2.82
N LEU A 80 0.25 -11.33 -2.96
CA LEU A 80 0.93 -11.27 -4.25
C LEU A 80 1.71 -12.57 -4.45
N ALA A 81 1.40 -13.33 -5.50
CA ALA A 81 2.04 -14.62 -5.78
C ALA A 81 2.07 -15.59 -4.57
N LYS A 82 0.96 -15.68 -3.82
CA LYS A 82 0.83 -16.47 -2.57
C LYS A 82 1.71 -16.00 -1.40
N ASN A 83 2.27 -14.79 -1.48
CA ASN A 83 3.09 -14.19 -0.44
C ASN A 83 2.44 -12.91 0.08
N LYS A 84 2.58 -12.65 1.38
CA LYS A 84 2.22 -11.38 2.01
C LYS A 84 3.43 -10.62 2.54
N HIS A 85 4.58 -11.25 2.73
CA HIS A 85 5.72 -10.59 3.39
C HIS A 85 6.45 -9.64 2.44
N TRP A 86 6.54 -8.35 2.81
CA TRP A 86 7.05 -7.28 1.96
C TRP A 86 8.47 -7.57 1.47
N TYR A 87 9.32 -8.04 2.39
CA TYR A 87 10.75 -8.28 2.15
C TYR A 87 11.05 -9.51 1.29
N ARG A 88 10.03 -10.32 0.98
CA ARG A 88 10.14 -11.51 0.13
C ARG A 88 9.55 -11.30 -1.26
N ILE A 89 9.04 -10.11 -1.56
CA ILE A 89 8.47 -9.79 -2.86
C ILE A 89 9.61 -9.41 -3.80
N SER A 90 9.68 -10.08 -4.95
CA SER A 90 10.67 -9.87 -6.02
C SER A 90 9.97 -9.53 -7.34
N LEU A 91 10.75 -9.23 -8.39
CA LEU A 91 10.19 -9.10 -9.74
C LEU A 91 9.50 -10.39 -10.21
N GLU A 92 9.97 -11.57 -9.79
CA GLU A 92 9.33 -12.85 -10.14
C GLU A 92 7.93 -12.97 -9.52
N SER A 93 7.71 -12.36 -8.36
CA SER A 93 6.38 -12.31 -7.75
C SER A 93 5.38 -11.55 -8.63
N PHE A 94 5.82 -10.46 -9.27
CA PHE A 94 5.01 -9.71 -10.23
C PHE A 94 4.83 -10.45 -11.55
N GLU A 95 5.85 -11.16 -12.03
CA GLU A 95 5.75 -11.99 -13.22
C GLU A 95 4.74 -13.14 -13.02
N ALA A 96 4.80 -13.82 -11.88
CA ALA A 96 3.84 -14.87 -11.53
C ALA A 96 2.40 -14.33 -11.40
N TRP A 97 2.25 -13.13 -10.85
CA TRP A 97 0.95 -12.44 -10.81
C TRP A 97 0.44 -12.10 -12.23
N ALA A 98 1.30 -11.55 -13.10
CA ALA A 98 0.94 -11.21 -14.47
C ALA A 98 0.52 -12.45 -15.27
N LYS A 99 1.27 -13.55 -15.15
CA LYS A 99 0.91 -14.85 -15.74
C LYS A 99 -0.45 -15.35 -15.24
N LYS A 100 -0.73 -15.23 -13.95
CA LYS A 100 -2.02 -15.63 -13.38
C LYS A 100 -3.18 -14.74 -13.82
N ALA A 101 -2.91 -13.47 -14.11
CA ALA A 101 -3.88 -12.51 -14.62
C ALA A 101 -4.05 -12.55 -16.15
N ASP A 102 -3.35 -13.47 -16.84
CA ASP A 102 -3.30 -13.58 -18.31
C ASP A 102 -2.80 -12.30 -19.00
N ILE A 103 -1.84 -11.62 -18.38
CA ILE A 103 -1.21 -10.40 -18.91
C ILE A 103 0.22 -10.71 -19.35
N PRO A 104 0.61 -10.39 -20.60
CA PRO A 104 1.98 -10.57 -21.07
C PRO A 104 2.99 -9.79 -20.21
N TRP A 105 3.96 -10.50 -19.62
CA TRP A 105 4.98 -9.89 -18.74
C TRP A 105 5.75 -8.74 -19.41
N ARG A 106 5.99 -8.85 -20.73
CA ARG A 106 6.66 -7.81 -21.52
C ARG A 106 5.93 -6.45 -21.49
N LEU A 107 4.63 -6.43 -21.24
CA LEU A 107 3.87 -5.19 -21.08
C LEU A 107 4.03 -4.61 -19.66
N ILE A 108 4.08 -5.46 -18.64
CA ILE A 108 4.17 -5.02 -17.23
C ILE A 108 5.58 -4.59 -16.83
N GLN A 109 6.60 -5.35 -17.26
CA GLN A 109 7.99 -5.15 -16.82
C GLN A 109 8.51 -3.71 -17.05
N PRO A 110 8.30 -3.06 -18.22
CA PRO A 110 8.77 -1.71 -18.45
C PRO A 110 8.11 -0.68 -17.52
N HIS A 111 6.80 -0.82 -17.28
CA HIS A 111 6.06 0.06 -16.37
C HIS A 111 6.53 -0.09 -14.93
N LEU A 112 6.81 -1.33 -14.49
CA LEU A 112 7.32 -1.58 -13.14
C LEU A 112 8.71 -0.94 -12.97
N LYS A 113 9.62 -1.17 -13.93
CA LYS A 113 10.95 -0.53 -13.93
C LYS A 113 10.86 0.99 -13.90
N SER A 114 10.04 1.59 -14.78
CA SER A 114 9.85 3.05 -14.81
C SER A 114 9.31 3.60 -13.49
N THR A 115 8.38 2.88 -12.85
CA THR A 115 7.81 3.26 -11.54
C THR A 115 8.86 3.19 -10.44
N LEU A 116 9.71 2.16 -10.44
CA LEU A 116 10.80 2.04 -9.47
C LEU A 116 11.84 3.13 -9.63
N GLU A 117 12.19 3.50 -10.86
CA GLU A 117 13.13 4.61 -11.10
C GLU A 117 12.56 5.95 -10.64
N LYS A 118 11.26 6.19 -10.86
CA LYS A 118 10.57 7.36 -10.30
C LYS A 118 10.57 7.34 -8.77
N ALA A 119 10.31 6.20 -8.15
CA ALA A 119 10.33 6.07 -6.69
C ALA A 119 11.73 6.35 -6.12
N LYS A 120 12.79 5.77 -6.71
CA LYS A 120 14.19 5.99 -6.32
C LYS A 120 14.62 7.44 -6.41
N THR A 121 14.15 8.16 -7.42
CA THR A 121 14.54 9.55 -7.67
C THR A 121 13.70 10.55 -6.87
N LEU A 122 12.39 10.35 -6.80
CA LEU A 122 11.46 11.32 -6.20
C LEU A 122 11.31 11.15 -4.69
N TRP A 123 11.26 9.93 -4.18
CA TRP A 123 10.90 9.70 -2.77
C TRP A 123 11.95 10.14 -1.76
N PRO A 124 13.27 9.98 -1.99
CA PRO A 124 14.27 10.51 -1.06
C PRO A 124 14.16 12.03 -0.90
N LYS A 125 14.02 12.75 -2.02
CA LYS A 125 13.84 14.22 -2.02
C LYS A 125 12.53 14.62 -1.32
N ALA A 126 11.43 13.95 -1.65
CA ALA A 126 10.14 14.22 -1.03
C ALA A 126 10.16 13.96 0.49
N LEU A 127 10.88 12.93 0.94
CA LEU A 127 10.99 12.62 2.38
C LEU A 127 11.67 13.76 3.14
N ASP A 128 12.64 14.44 2.55
CA ASP A 128 13.33 15.58 3.16
C ASP A 128 12.42 16.81 3.23
N GLU A 129 11.71 17.12 2.14
CA GLU A 129 10.88 18.32 1.99
C GLU A 129 9.55 18.26 2.78
N LEU A 130 8.97 17.06 2.97
CA LEU A 130 7.66 16.93 3.61
C LEU A 130 7.70 17.14 5.14
N PRO A 131 6.65 17.76 5.73
CA PRO A 131 6.53 18.02 7.16
C PRO A 131 6.12 16.75 7.92
N MET A 132 7.01 15.75 7.94
CA MET A 132 6.80 14.46 8.61
C MET A 132 7.67 14.36 9.87
N GLN A 133 7.17 13.66 10.89
CA GLN A 133 7.93 13.45 12.12
C GLN A 133 9.21 12.65 11.86
N LYS A 134 10.31 13.01 12.52
CA LYS A 134 11.63 12.38 12.32
C LYS A 134 11.60 10.86 12.51
N GLN A 135 10.88 10.38 13.53
CA GLN A 135 10.73 8.94 13.81
C GLN A 135 10.07 8.16 12.66
N GLN A 136 9.10 8.78 11.99
CA GLN A 136 8.40 8.18 10.85
C GLN A 136 9.31 8.13 9.63
N LYS A 137 10.06 9.22 9.37
CA LYS A 137 11.08 9.26 8.29
C LYS A 137 12.12 8.15 8.47
N GLU A 138 12.65 7.97 9.67
CA GLU A 138 13.62 6.91 10.00
C GLU A 138 13.04 5.50 9.78
N THR A 139 11.77 5.30 10.15
CA THR A 139 11.07 4.03 9.96
C THR A 139 10.92 3.70 8.47
N LEU A 140 10.57 4.68 7.64
CA LEU A 140 10.46 4.51 6.19
C LEU A 140 11.81 4.21 5.54
N ILE A 141 12.88 4.91 5.94
CA ILE A 141 14.24 4.65 5.44
C ILE A 141 14.66 3.22 5.78
N LYS A 142 14.44 2.78 7.02
CA LYS A 142 14.74 1.41 7.46
C LYS A 142 13.92 0.39 6.66
N HIS A 143 12.63 0.68 6.41
CA HIS A 143 11.79 -0.16 5.59
C HIS A 143 12.37 -0.34 4.17
N TRP A 144 12.72 0.76 3.49
CA TRP A 144 13.24 0.73 2.13
C TRP A 144 14.57 -0.03 1.98
N LYS A 145 15.43 0.00 3.01
CA LYS A 145 16.68 -0.77 3.03
C LYS A 145 16.44 -2.28 3.16
N ASN A 146 15.39 -2.67 3.87
CA ASN A 146 15.07 -4.07 4.12
C ASN A 146 14.32 -4.75 2.96
N LEU A 147 13.85 -3.98 1.97
CA LEU A 147 13.22 -4.53 0.78
C LEU A 147 14.15 -5.48 0.02
N HIS A 148 13.54 -6.37 -0.77
CA HIS A 148 14.25 -7.26 -1.68
C HIS A 148 15.18 -6.45 -2.60
N PRO A 149 16.37 -6.96 -2.99
CA PRO A 149 17.34 -6.23 -3.82
C PRO A 149 16.73 -5.54 -5.06
N ASP A 150 15.76 -6.17 -5.70
CA ASP A 150 15.03 -5.61 -6.86
C ASP A 150 14.33 -4.27 -6.58
N PHE A 151 13.94 -4.03 -5.32
CA PHE A 151 13.10 -2.91 -4.91
C PHE A 151 13.77 -1.97 -3.90
N ARG A 152 15.06 -2.19 -3.57
CA ARG A 152 15.79 -1.28 -2.68
C ARG A 152 15.90 0.09 -3.32
N LEU A 153 15.49 1.11 -2.57
CA LEU A 153 15.48 2.50 -3.03
C LEU A 153 16.75 3.26 -2.63
N LEU A 154 17.46 2.80 -1.60
CA LEU A 154 18.65 3.43 -1.07
C LEU A 154 19.80 2.42 -1.07
N ASN A 155 20.79 2.65 -1.92
CA ASN A 155 22.03 1.87 -1.94
C ASN A 155 23.08 2.54 -1.03
N LYS A 156 22.89 2.42 0.28
CA LYS A 156 23.94 2.54 1.31
C LYS A 156 23.59 1.71 2.53
#